data_AF-A0A2E4CUP1-F1
#
_entry.id   AF-A0A2E4CUP1-F1
#
_cell.length_a   1.000
_cell.length_b   1.000
_cell.length_c   1.000
_cell.angle_alpha   90.00
_cell.angle_beta   90.00
_cell.angle_gamma   90.00
#
_symmetry.space_group_name_H-M   'P 1'
#
loop_
_entity.id
_entity.type
_entity.pdbx_description
1 polymer ?
#
loop_
_entity_poly.entity_id
_entity_poly.type
_entity_poly.pdbx_seq_one_letter_code
_entity_poly.pdbx_strand_id
1 'polypeptide(L)'
;MKLHLNIVATLALFAGAALWASSPAGAQQKLSEMSAAQVEAACNGGSKAACLDAAWRWNNGKEGAPLDKLKARSFSKKACDLGDAKACSVFASAIYYDTSGNGGINHPDFPEYVARGCERGDDRVCLFAAYTAAGTSQWSAKITDPKRRLDIFERACRLNDAVMCEFAGYEYLKLNPGQYDQPLTFYRKACSLGREGGCVRAQDIVDWNTNRAFYDKVLAEARSDGSYAEAINYLFAEGRRDQETLGKLLLAGGLEGLRGIENQPLWSMAGWSWDGQYSALKQQLTAESRRREAEGNAQAAENLRRFRAEAAAGRANTGPVTPKIKIERCYQMPSSMGFPGGRYCSKD
;
A
#
# COMPACT_ATOMS: atom_id res chain seq x y z
N MET A 1 -62.71 -11.68 55.08
CA MET A 1 -61.90 -10.73 55.89
C MET A 1 -60.58 -10.51 55.16
N LYS A 2 -60.26 -9.24 54.82
CA LYS A 2 -59.08 -8.73 54.08
C LYS A 2 -59.06 -9.14 52.59
N LEU A 3 -59.46 -8.32 51.59
CA LEU A 3 -59.26 -6.89 51.33
C LEU A 3 -57.78 -6.47 51.37
N HIS A 4 -57.18 -6.30 50.19
CA HIS A 4 -56.32 -5.20 49.73
C HIS A 4 -55.63 -5.64 48.42
N LEU A 5 -56.02 -5.13 47.25
CA LEU A 5 -55.70 -3.83 46.64
C LEU A 5 -54.42 -3.87 45.79
N ASN A 6 -54.55 -3.36 44.55
CA ASN A 6 -53.55 -2.84 43.59
C ASN A 6 -53.61 -3.59 42.25
N ILE A 7 -54.56 -3.27 41.36
CA ILE A 7 -54.61 -2.04 40.51
C ILE A 7 -53.32 -1.85 39.70
N VAL A 8 -53.05 -2.74 38.74
CA VAL A 8 -52.27 -2.45 37.52
C VAL A 8 -52.73 -3.37 36.38
N ALA A 9 -53.94 -3.16 35.84
CA ALA A 9 -54.43 -3.99 34.73
C ALA A 9 -55.17 -3.23 33.61
N THR A 10 -55.17 -1.89 33.60
CA THR A 10 -56.04 -1.13 32.68
C THR A 10 -55.43 0.16 32.13
N LEU A 11 -54.15 0.18 31.75
CA LEU A 11 -53.56 1.29 30.97
C LEU A 11 -52.49 0.80 29.96
N ALA A 12 -52.83 -0.15 29.10
CA ALA A 12 -51.96 -0.60 28.00
C ALA A 12 -52.65 -0.55 26.62
N LEU A 13 -53.37 0.54 26.33
CA LEU A 13 -54.05 0.69 25.02
C LEU A 13 -53.76 1.99 24.24
N PHE A 14 -52.94 2.93 24.71
CA PHE A 14 -52.66 4.15 23.92
C PHE A 14 -51.21 4.65 24.01
N ALA A 15 -50.23 3.79 23.73
CA ALA A 15 -48.85 4.21 23.52
C ALA A 15 -48.15 3.52 22.32
N GLY A 16 -48.92 2.98 21.37
CA GLY A 16 -48.39 2.21 20.23
C GLY A 16 -48.30 2.96 18.90
N ALA A 17 -48.76 4.21 18.80
CA ALA A 17 -49.00 4.88 17.50
C ALA A 17 -47.97 5.96 17.11
N ALA A 18 -46.77 5.99 17.70
CA ALA A 18 -45.79 7.06 17.42
C ALA A 18 -44.36 6.58 17.06
N LEU A 19 -44.16 5.30 16.77
CA LEU A 19 -42.83 4.77 16.40
C LEU A 19 -42.75 4.15 14.99
N TRP A 20 -43.79 4.28 14.16
CA TRP A 20 -43.84 3.71 12.79
C TRP A 20 -43.75 4.74 11.65
N ALA A 21 -43.49 6.02 11.94
CA ALA A 21 -43.50 7.09 10.94
C ALA A 21 -42.11 7.52 10.46
N SER A 22 -41.22 6.56 10.18
CA SER A 22 -40.04 6.82 9.34
C SER A 22 -39.53 5.56 8.67
N SER A 23 -40.43 4.77 8.09
CA SER A 23 -40.00 3.77 7.11
C SER A 23 -39.54 4.48 5.85
N PRO A 24 -38.35 4.21 5.30
CA PRO A 24 -37.87 4.80 4.05
C PRO A 24 -38.84 4.58 2.88
N ALA A 25 -39.66 3.53 2.93
CA ALA A 25 -40.73 3.25 1.99
C ALA A 25 -41.78 4.39 1.88
N GLY A 26 -42.17 5.01 3.00
CA GLY A 26 -43.16 6.10 3.00
C GLY A 26 -42.62 7.40 2.41
N ALA A 27 -41.33 7.67 2.62
CA ALA A 27 -40.66 8.82 1.99
C ALA A 27 -40.51 8.63 0.48
N GLN A 28 -40.23 7.40 0.02
CA GLN A 28 -40.13 7.06 -1.40
C GLN A 28 -41.50 7.17 -2.10
N GLN A 29 -42.57 6.67 -1.47
CA GLN A 29 -43.93 6.75 -2.01
C GLN A 29 -44.41 8.21 -2.15
N LYS A 30 -44.03 9.08 -1.22
CA LYS A 30 -44.36 10.51 -1.29
C LYS A 30 -43.65 11.23 -2.44
N LEU A 31 -42.44 10.81 -2.82
CA LEU A 31 -41.70 11.42 -3.94
C LEU A 31 -42.30 11.02 -5.30
N SER A 32 -42.74 9.77 -5.48
CA SER A 32 -43.32 9.31 -6.76
C SER A 32 -44.59 10.03 -7.19
N GLU A 33 -45.31 10.64 -6.25
CA GLU A 33 -46.53 11.43 -6.52
C GLU A 33 -46.22 12.90 -6.85
N MET A 34 -45.02 13.37 -6.53
CA MET A 34 -44.62 14.75 -6.81
C MET A 34 -44.30 14.94 -8.29
N SER A 35 -44.68 16.09 -8.84
CA SER A 35 -44.21 16.54 -10.15
C SER A 35 -42.71 16.86 -10.14
N ALA A 36 -42.10 16.89 -11.33
CA ALA A 36 -40.69 17.28 -11.49
C ALA A 36 -40.36 18.61 -10.79
N ALA A 37 -41.22 19.64 -10.93
CA ALA A 37 -41.01 20.94 -10.29
C ALA A 37 -41.07 20.86 -8.75
N GLN A 38 -41.96 20.03 -8.19
CA GLN A 38 -42.05 19.83 -6.75
C GLN A 38 -40.83 19.09 -6.18
N VAL A 39 -40.33 18.08 -6.91
CA VAL A 39 -39.09 17.37 -6.51
C VAL A 39 -37.88 18.30 -6.59
N GLU A 40 -37.77 19.10 -7.66
CA GLU A 40 -36.72 20.10 -7.79
C GLU A 40 -36.79 21.13 -6.64
N ALA A 41 -37.98 21.64 -6.30
CA ALA A 41 -38.16 22.54 -5.17
C ALA A 41 -37.77 21.89 -3.83
N ALA A 42 -38.14 20.63 -3.59
CA ALA A 42 -37.77 19.89 -2.40
C ALA A 42 -36.25 19.64 -2.31
N CYS A 43 -35.60 19.33 -3.44
CA CYS A 43 -34.14 19.27 -3.52
C CYS A 43 -33.51 20.63 -3.21
N ASN A 44 -34.07 21.71 -3.75
CA ASN A 44 -33.62 23.07 -3.48
C ASN A 44 -33.73 23.44 -2.00
N GLY A 45 -34.77 22.94 -1.32
CA GLY A 45 -34.95 23.02 0.13
C GLY A 45 -34.09 22.07 0.97
N GLY A 46 -33.15 21.32 0.38
CA GLY A 46 -32.17 20.51 1.13
C GLY A 46 -32.56 19.04 1.35
N SER A 47 -33.64 18.55 0.73
CA SER A 47 -33.97 17.13 0.78
C SER A 47 -33.01 16.32 -0.10
N LYS A 48 -32.08 15.58 0.53
CA LYS A 48 -31.13 14.72 -0.20
C LYS A 48 -31.82 13.63 -1.03
N ALA A 49 -32.93 13.08 -0.52
CA ALA A 49 -33.73 12.10 -1.23
C ALA A 49 -34.39 12.70 -2.48
N ALA A 50 -34.95 13.91 -2.37
CA ALA A 50 -35.51 14.63 -3.52
C ALA A 50 -34.42 15.01 -4.54
N CYS A 51 -33.22 15.38 -4.09
CA CYS A 51 -32.10 15.63 -5.00
C CYS A 51 -31.66 14.38 -5.75
N LEU A 52 -31.60 13.21 -5.09
CA LEU A 52 -31.28 11.96 -5.76
C LEU A 52 -32.38 11.57 -6.77
N ASP A 53 -33.64 11.78 -6.41
CA ASP A 53 -34.79 11.52 -7.28
C ASP A 53 -34.80 12.46 -8.51
N ALA A 54 -34.55 13.77 -8.30
CA ALA A 54 -34.36 14.74 -9.38
C ALA A 54 -33.22 14.33 -10.31
N ALA A 55 -32.09 13.87 -9.78
CA ALA A 55 -30.99 13.38 -10.60
C ALA A 55 -31.43 12.22 -11.51
N TRP A 56 -32.21 11.27 -10.99
CA TRP A 56 -32.72 10.16 -11.79
C TRP A 56 -33.74 10.63 -12.84
N ARG A 57 -34.71 11.48 -12.49
CA ARG A 57 -35.72 11.96 -13.45
C ARG A 57 -35.12 12.71 -14.62
N TRP A 58 -34.21 13.66 -14.36
CA TRP A 58 -33.54 14.44 -15.40
C TRP A 58 -32.57 13.61 -16.26
N ASN A 59 -31.92 12.61 -15.66
CA ASN A 59 -31.02 11.73 -16.42
C ASN A 59 -31.76 10.83 -17.42
N ASN A 60 -33.04 10.54 -17.15
CA ASN A 60 -33.86 9.63 -17.95
C ASN A 60 -35.00 10.32 -18.72
N GLY A 61 -35.24 11.62 -18.51
CA GLY A 61 -36.38 12.34 -19.08
C GLY A 61 -37.73 11.75 -18.64
N LYS A 62 -37.90 11.45 -17.35
CA LYS A 62 -39.06 10.75 -16.79
C LYS A 62 -39.87 11.63 -15.83
N GLU A 63 -41.13 11.25 -15.62
CA GLU A 63 -42.02 11.87 -14.62
C GLU A 63 -42.19 13.39 -14.79
N GLY A 64 -42.26 13.82 -16.06
CA GLY A 64 -42.41 15.23 -16.45
C GLY A 64 -41.11 16.04 -16.43
N ALA A 65 -39.96 15.44 -16.09
CA ALA A 65 -38.67 16.10 -16.20
C ALA A 65 -38.12 16.03 -17.64
N PRO A 66 -37.52 17.11 -18.16
CA PRO A 66 -36.79 17.06 -19.43
C PRO A 66 -35.53 16.19 -19.31
N LEU A 67 -35.14 15.56 -20.42
CA LEU A 67 -33.86 14.84 -20.50
C LEU A 67 -32.71 15.85 -20.53
N ASP A 68 -32.02 16.00 -19.39
CA ASP A 68 -30.86 16.89 -19.25
C ASP A 68 -29.87 16.29 -18.25
N LYS A 69 -28.81 15.69 -18.80
CA LYS A 69 -27.77 14.99 -18.04
C LYS A 69 -26.90 15.93 -17.20
N LEU A 70 -26.73 17.20 -17.62
CA LEU A 70 -25.93 18.16 -16.86
C LEU A 70 -26.69 18.59 -15.61
N LYS A 71 -28.00 18.87 -15.75
CA LYS A 71 -28.85 19.18 -14.60
C LYS A 71 -28.98 17.98 -13.66
N ALA A 72 -29.09 16.76 -14.19
CA ALA A 72 -29.03 15.53 -13.40
C ALA A 72 -27.73 15.37 -12.60
N ARG A 73 -26.58 15.67 -13.23
CA ARG A 73 -25.28 15.67 -12.55
C ARG A 73 -25.25 16.67 -11.39
N SER A 74 -25.77 17.88 -11.58
CA SER A 74 -25.85 18.89 -10.52
C SER A 74 -26.71 18.44 -9.33
N PHE A 75 -27.85 17.78 -9.59
CA PHE A 75 -28.70 17.23 -8.55
C PHE A 75 -28.03 16.09 -7.77
N SER A 76 -27.37 15.15 -8.45
CA SER A 76 -26.63 14.07 -7.77
C SER A 76 -25.45 14.59 -6.96
N LYS A 77 -24.72 15.60 -7.47
CA LYS A 77 -23.68 16.29 -6.69
C LYS A 77 -24.24 16.87 -5.40
N LYS A 78 -25.36 17.61 -5.48
CA LYS A 78 -26.01 18.23 -4.33
C LYS A 78 -26.49 17.18 -3.31
N ALA A 79 -27.11 16.09 -3.77
CA ALA A 79 -27.50 15.00 -2.89
C ALA A 79 -26.29 14.38 -2.16
N CYS A 80 -25.16 14.19 -2.85
CA CYS A 80 -23.93 13.74 -2.22
C CYS A 80 -23.39 14.76 -1.21
N ASP A 81 -23.37 16.05 -1.54
CA ASP A 81 -22.94 17.10 -0.61
C ASP A 81 -23.83 17.14 0.65
N LEU A 82 -25.11 16.78 0.53
CA LEU A 82 -26.06 16.60 1.65
C LEU A 82 -25.93 15.25 2.39
N GLY A 83 -24.92 14.44 2.09
CA GLY A 83 -24.65 13.20 2.82
C GLY A 83 -25.33 11.94 2.28
N ASP A 84 -25.86 11.95 1.05
CA ASP A 84 -26.40 10.73 0.43
C ASP A 84 -25.28 9.90 -0.23
N ALA A 85 -25.05 8.68 0.27
CA ALA A 85 -23.98 7.80 -0.21
C ALA A 85 -24.19 7.38 -1.68
N LYS A 86 -25.43 7.02 -2.04
CA LYS A 86 -25.80 6.57 -3.39
C LYS A 86 -25.63 7.68 -4.41
N ALA A 87 -25.95 8.92 -4.02
CA ALA A 87 -25.76 10.08 -4.87
C ALA A 87 -24.30 10.36 -5.19
N CYS A 88 -23.37 10.12 -4.25
CA CYS A 88 -21.93 10.26 -4.52
C CYS A 88 -21.49 9.34 -5.66
N SER A 89 -21.99 8.10 -5.66
CA SER A 89 -21.73 7.13 -6.73
C SER A 89 -22.36 7.51 -8.06
N VAL A 90 -23.59 8.03 -8.03
CA VAL A 90 -24.26 8.54 -9.25
C VAL A 90 -23.49 9.71 -9.84
N PHE A 91 -23.05 10.66 -9.02
CA PHE A 91 -22.23 11.78 -9.47
C PHE A 91 -20.88 11.31 -10.03
N ALA A 92 -20.20 10.40 -9.32
CA ALA A 92 -18.92 9.82 -9.76
C ALA A 92 -19.06 9.08 -11.11
N SER A 93 -20.15 8.34 -11.31
CA SER A 93 -20.43 7.72 -12.62
C SER A 93 -20.71 8.77 -13.71
N ALA A 94 -21.45 9.83 -13.38
CA ALA A 94 -21.79 10.88 -14.34
C ALA A 94 -20.57 11.66 -14.85
N ILE A 95 -19.54 11.85 -14.01
CA ILE A 95 -18.25 12.44 -14.43
C ILE A 95 -17.35 11.41 -15.13
N TYR A 96 -17.37 10.14 -14.69
CA TYR A 96 -16.55 9.08 -15.29
C TYR A 96 -16.91 8.84 -16.76
N TYR A 97 -18.20 8.81 -17.08
CA TYR A 97 -18.70 8.58 -18.44
C TYR A 97 -18.87 9.87 -19.27
N ASP A 98 -18.37 11.01 -18.80
CA ASP A 98 -18.45 12.26 -19.54
C ASP A 98 -17.47 12.28 -20.72
N THR A 99 -18.01 12.38 -21.94
CA THR A 99 -17.23 12.39 -23.18
C THR A 99 -16.86 13.80 -23.66
N SER A 100 -17.18 14.86 -22.91
CA SER A 100 -16.87 16.25 -23.26
C SER A 100 -15.39 16.64 -23.14
N GLY A 101 -14.50 15.66 -22.90
CA GLY A 101 -13.05 15.86 -22.80
C GLY A 101 -12.55 16.20 -21.40
N ASN A 102 -13.45 16.50 -20.44
CA ASN A 102 -13.11 16.72 -19.02
C ASN A 102 -13.55 15.56 -18.11
N GLY A 103 -14.04 14.45 -18.67
CA GLY A 103 -14.53 13.31 -17.92
C GLY A 103 -13.48 12.27 -17.54
N GLY A 104 -13.98 11.16 -17.01
CA GLY A 104 -13.17 10.02 -16.64
C GLY A 104 -12.47 10.16 -15.30
N ILE A 105 -11.52 9.26 -15.09
CA ILE A 105 -10.81 9.06 -13.83
C ILE A 105 -9.93 10.23 -13.42
N ASN A 106 -9.55 11.06 -14.40
CA ASN A 106 -8.72 12.23 -14.22
C ASN A 106 -9.52 13.49 -13.88
N HIS A 107 -10.88 13.42 -13.89
CA HIS A 107 -11.71 14.52 -13.44
C HIS A 107 -11.34 14.88 -11.99
N PRO A 108 -11.10 16.16 -11.66
CA PRO A 108 -10.57 16.57 -10.35
C PRO A 108 -11.45 16.13 -9.17
N ASP A 109 -12.78 16.12 -9.36
CA ASP A 109 -13.72 15.68 -8.34
C ASP A 109 -13.80 14.15 -8.20
N PHE A 110 -13.36 13.34 -9.18
CA PHE A 110 -13.61 11.90 -9.17
C PHE A 110 -13.11 11.20 -7.89
N PRO A 111 -11.84 11.36 -7.47
CA PRO A 111 -11.31 10.69 -6.29
C PRO A 111 -12.09 11.01 -5.01
N GLU A 112 -12.46 12.28 -4.83
CA GLU A 112 -13.12 12.74 -3.60
C GLU A 112 -14.55 12.19 -3.50
N TYR A 113 -15.29 12.13 -4.61
CA TYR A 113 -16.68 11.65 -4.57
C TYR A 113 -16.79 10.13 -4.50
N VAL A 114 -15.87 9.36 -5.10
CA VAL A 114 -15.82 7.91 -4.86
C VAL A 114 -15.43 7.61 -3.41
N ALA A 115 -14.49 8.37 -2.82
CA ALA A 115 -14.10 8.23 -1.42
C ALA A 115 -15.28 8.49 -0.49
N ARG A 116 -15.99 9.61 -0.65
CA ARG A 116 -17.20 9.92 0.13
C ARG A 116 -18.28 8.84 0.02
N GLY A 117 -18.49 8.29 -1.18
CA GLY A 117 -19.42 7.18 -1.39
C GLY A 117 -19.03 5.96 -0.56
N CYS A 118 -17.76 5.54 -0.60
CA CYS A 118 -17.26 4.42 0.19
C CYS A 118 -17.34 4.67 1.71
N GLU A 119 -16.89 5.84 2.17
CA GLU A 119 -16.89 6.23 3.58
C GLU A 119 -18.31 6.19 4.19
N ARG A 120 -19.32 6.47 3.35
CA ARG A 120 -20.74 6.46 3.72
C ARG A 120 -21.45 5.13 3.44
N GLY A 121 -20.71 4.09 3.04
CA GLY A 121 -21.21 2.72 2.92
C GLY A 121 -21.79 2.35 1.56
N ASP A 122 -21.48 3.09 0.50
CA ASP A 122 -21.80 2.65 -0.87
C ASP A 122 -20.64 1.83 -1.46
N ASP A 123 -20.75 0.51 -1.29
CA ASP A 123 -19.74 -0.46 -1.70
C ASP A 123 -19.42 -0.41 -3.21
N ARG A 124 -20.38 0.03 -4.04
CA ARG A 124 -20.25 0.08 -5.52
C ARG A 124 -19.09 0.94 -6.00
N VAL A 125 -18.71 1.96 -5.22
CA VAL A 125 -17.58 2.84 -5.55
C VAL A 125 -16.37 2.63 -4.66
N CYS A 126 -16.43 1.70 -3.70
CA CYS A 126 -15.33 1.57 -2.75
C CYS A 126 -14.04 1.02 -3.37
N LEU A 127 -14.14 0.14 -4.36
CA LEU A 127 -12.96 -0.27 -5.12
C LEU A 127 -12.33 0.90 -5.88
N PHE A 128 -13.12 1.76 -6.53
CA PHE A 128 -12.60 2.96 -7.18
C PHE A 128 -11.93 3.90 -6.18
N ALA A 129 -12.54 4.11 -5.00
CA ALA A 129 -11.93 4.87 -3.92
C ALA A 129 -10.57 4.29 -3.52
N ALA A 130 -10.50 2.97 -3.31
CA ALA A 130 -9.28 2.29 -2.92
C ALA A 130 -8.18 2.40 -4.00
N TYR A 131 -8.49 2.22 -5.28
CA TYR A 131 -7.49 2.40 -6.34
C TYR A 131 -7.02 3.85 -6.49
N THR A 132 -7.91 4.83 -6.31
CA THR A 132 -7.52 6.27 -6.30
C THR A 132 -6.67 6.64 -5.08
N ALA A 133 -6.87 5.94 -3.96
CA ALA A 133 -6.08 6.08 -2.74
C ALA A 133 -4.71 5.41 -2.83
N ALA A 134 -4.62 4.22 -3.43
CA ALA A 134 -3.39 3.44 -3.53
C ALA A 134 -2.32 4.08 -4.40
N GLY A 135 -2.72 4.81 -5.44
CA GLY A 135 -1.76 5.42 -6.34
C GLY A 135 -1.12 4.39 -7.28
N THR A 136 -1.73 4.08 -8.42
CA THR A 136 -1.15 3.18 -9.43
C THR A 136 -0.70 3.97 -10.68
N SER A 137 -0.04 3.34 -11.66
CA SER A 137 0.44 4.04 -12.87
C SER A 137 -0.67 4.78 -13.64
N GLN A 138 -1.90 4.27 -13.55
CA GLN A 138 -3.12 4.87 -14.11
C GLN A 138 -3.77 5.91 -13.18
N TRP A 139 -3.41 5.94 -11.90
CA TRP A 139 -4.08 6.72 -10.86
C TRP A 139 -3.01 7.29 -9.92
N SER A 140 -2.52 8.51 -10.15
CA SER A 140 -1.68 9.13 -9.11
C SER A 140 -2.46 9.20 -7.80
N ALA A 141 -1.84 8.87 -6.66
CA ALA A 141 -2.54 8.89 -5.37
C ALA A 141 -3.12 10.29 -5.13
N LYS A 142 -4.46 10.38 -5.05
CA LYS A 142 -5.16 11.66 -4.78
C LYS A 142 -5.61 11.78 -3.34
N ILE A 143 -5.75 10.65 -2.64
CA ILE A 143 -6.05 10.61 -1.21
C ILE A 143 -4.74 10.46 -0.44
N THR A 144 -4.21 11.59 0.03
CA THR A 144 -2.88 11.65 0.67
C THR A 144 -2.90 11.44 2.17
N ASP A 145 -4.04 11.62 2.83
CA ASP A 145 -4.18 11.35 4.27
C ASP A 145 -4.07 9.82 4.54
N PRO A 146 -3.07 9.36 5.31
CA PRO A 146 -2.81 7.94 5.50
C PRO A 146 -3.91 7.23 6.28
N LYS A 147 -4.56 7.91 7.25
CA LYS A 147 -5.64 7.31 8.04
C LYS A 147 -6.89 7.11 7.19
N ARG A 148 -7.21 8.09 6.35
CA ARG A 148 -8.29 8.02 5.38
C ARG A 148 -8.06 6.93 4.34
N ARG A 149 -6.82 6.79 3.83
CA ARG A 149 -6.45 5.67 2.96
C ARG A 149 -6.68 4.32 3.63
N LEU A 150 -6.21 4.17 4.88
CA LEU A 150 -6.39 2.94 5.63
C LEU A 150 -7.88 2.58 5.76
N ASP A 151 -8.75 3.50 6.18
CA ASP A 151 -10.20 3.23 6.27
C ASP A 151 -10.80 2.76 4.93
N ILE A 152 -10.41 3.41 3.82
CA ILE A 152 -10.86 3.01 2.47
C ILE A 152 -10.34 1.62 2.10
N PHE A 153 -9.07 1.32 2.35
CA PHE A 153 -8.50 -0.01 2.08
C PHE A 153 -9.16 -1.10 2.93
N GLU A 154 -9.44 -0.82 4.20
CA GLU A 154 -10.15 -1.74 5.08
C GLU A 154 -11.56 -2.03 4.58
N ARG A 155 -12.29 -1.00 4.10
CA ARG A 155 -13.61 -1.16 3.48
C ARG A 155 -13.54 -2.02 2.22
N ALA A 156 -12.64 -1.72 1.30
CA ALA A 156 -12.45 -2.52 0.09
C ALA A 156 -12.02 -3.97 0.40
N CYS A 157 -11.17 -4.16 1.41
CA CYS A 157 -10.80 -5.49 1.91
C CYS A 157 -12.01 -6.25 2.46
N ARG A 158 -12.96 -5.59 3.15
CA ARG A 158 -14.21 -6.22 3.61
C ARG A 158 -15.05 -6.74 2.44
N LEU A 159 -14.97 -6.10 1.27
CA LEU A 159 -15.59 -6.53 0.01
C LEU A 159 -14.85 -7.66 -0.70
N ASN A 160 -13.91 -8.33 -0.01
CA ASN A 160 -13.11 -9.45 -0.50
C ASN A 160 -12.17 -9.09 -1.67
N ASP A 161 -11.74 -7.83 -1.76
CA ASP A 161 -10.64 -7.47 -2.63
C ASP A 161 -9.30 -7.83 -1.98
N ALA A 162 -8.64 -8.85 -2.53
CA ALA A 162 -7.40 -9.40 -1.98
C ALA A 162 -6.23 -8.40 -2.03
N VAL A 163 -6.19 -7.55 -3.06
CA VAL A 163 -5.15 -6.54 -3.22
C VAL A 163 -5.32 -5.46 -2.16
N MET A 164 -6.56 -5.00 -1.92
CA MET A 164 -6.84 -3.99 -0.91
C MET A 164 -6.67 -4.50 0.52
N CYS A 165 -6.86 -5.79 0.78
CA CYS A 165 -6.43 -6.38 2.06
C CYS A 165 -4.93 -6.25 2.28
N GLU A 166 -4.12 -6.47 1.25
CA GLU A 166 -2.67 -6.31 1.32
C GLU A 166 -2.26 -4.83 1.48
N PHE A 167 -2.93 -3.90 0.79
CA PHE A 167 -2.71 -2.46 1.03
C PHE A 167 -3.15 -2.00 2.42
N ALA A 168 -4.25 -2.53 2.97
CA ALA A 168 -4.70 -2.23 4.33
C ALA A 168 -3.66 -2.66 5.36
N GLY A 169 -3.15 -3.89 5.27
CA GLY A 169 -2.09 -4.38 6.16
C GLY A 169 -0.82 -3.54 6.06
N TYR A 170 -0.44 -3.13 4.85
CA TYR A 170 0.73 -2.28 4.64
C TYR A 170 0.54 -0.88 5.25
N GLU A 171 -0.53 -0.17 4.89
CA GLU A 171 -0.82 1.18 5.40
C GLU A 171 -0.99 1.19 6.93
N TYR A 172 -1.57 0.13 7.49
CA TYR A 172 -1.67 -0.05 8.94
C TYR A 172 -0.29 -0.10 9.61
N LEU A 173 0.66 -0.88 9.07
CA LEU A 173 2.02 -0.96 9.62
C LEU A 173 2.76 0.37 9.54
N LYS A 174 2.55 1.15 8.48
CA LYS A 174 3.12 2.50 8.37
C LYS A 174 2.64 3.42 9.48
N LEU A 175 1.33 3.36 9.77
CA LEU A 175 0.69 4.15 10.81
C LEU A 175 1.02 3.66 12.22
N ASN A 176 1.24 2.35 12.37
CA ASN A 176 1.42 1.67 13.65
C ASN A 176 2.65 0.72 13.61
N PRO A 177 3.88 1.25 13.52
CA PRO A 177 5.07 0.40 13.45
C PRO A 177 5.17 -0.56 14.63
N GLY A 178 5.48 -1.83 14.35
CA GLY A 178 5.62 -2.88 15.37
C GLY A 178 4.30 -3.48 15.88
N GLN A 179 3.14 -3.00 15.41
CA GLN A 179 1.83 -3.59 15.74
C GLN A 179 1.41 -4.58 14.65
N TYR A 180 1.76 -5.86 14.84
CA TYR A 180 1.67 -6.88 13.79
C TYR A 180 0.35 -7.68 13.76
N ASP A 181 -0.45 -7.65 14.82
CA ASP A 181 -1.65 -8.50 14.94
C ASP A 181 -2.73 -8.18 13.88
N GLN A 182 -3.01 -6.89 13.68
CA GLN A 182 -4.02 -6.45 12.71
C GLN A 182 -3.54 -6.60 11.25
N PRO A 183 -2.30 -6.23 10.88
CA PRO A 183 -1.71 -6.53 9.57
C PRO A 183 -1.71 -8.02 9.24
N LEU A 184 -1.37 -8.88 10.20
CA LEU A 184 -1.42 -10.34 10.02
C LEU A 184 -2.82 -10.81 9.65
N THR A 185 -3.86 -10.23 10.27
CA THR A 185 -5.26 -10.53 9.94
C THR A 185 -5.58 -10.14 8.49
N PHE A 186 -5.16 -8.95 8.06
CA PHE A 186 -5.36 -8.51 6.68
C PHE A 186 -4.60 -9.38 5.66
N TYR A 187 -3.34 -9.70 5.93
CA TYR A 187 -2.52 -10.53 5.05
C TYR A 187 -3.01 -11.97 4.96
N ARG A 188 -3.48 -12.56 6.08
CA ARG A 188 -4.14 -13.87 6.06
C ARG A 188 -5.42 -13.85 5.23
N LYS A 189 -6.22 -12.78 5.34
CA LYS A 189 -7.40 -12.62 4.48
C LYS A 189 -7.01 -12.52 3.00
N ALA A 190 -6.03 -11.68 2.65
CA ALA A 190 -5.50 -11.59 1.29
C ALA A 190 -5.03 -12.97 0.77
N CYS A 191 -4.31 -13.73 1.59
CA CYS A 191 -3.87 -15.09 1.28
C CYS A 191 -5.06 -16.03 1.02
N SER A 192 -6.08 -16.01 1.88
CA SER A 192 -7.29 -16.83 1.74
C SER A 192 -8.09 -16.51 0.46
N LEU A 193 -7.93 -15.31 -0.08
CA LEU A 193 -8.51 -14.85 -1.35
C LEU A 193 -7.61 -15.15 -2.56
N GLY A 194 -6.53 -15.93 -2.38
CA GLY A 194 -5.63 -16.38 -3.45
C GLY A 194 -4.50 -15.41 -3.79
N ARG A 195 -4.26 -14.36 -2.99
CA ARG A 195 -3.16 -13.42 -3.21
C ARG A 195 -1.87 -13.93 -2.56
N GLU A 196 -0.94 -14.39 -3.38
CA GLU A 196 0.38 -14.90 -2.95
C GLU A 196 1.14 -13.91 -2.04
N GLY A 197 1.17 -12.62 -2.42
CA GLY A 197 1.81 -11.58 -1.61
C GLY A 197 1.23 -11.46 -0.19
N GLY A 198 -0.06 -11.76 -0.01
CA GLY A 198 -0.69 -11.86 1.31
C GLY A 198 -0.14 -13.04 2.12
N CYS A 199 0.06 -14.20 1.50
CA CYS A 199 0.61 -15.38 2.16
C CYS A 199 2.04 -15.15 2.64
N VAL A 200 2.89 -14.57 1.76
CA VAL A 200 4.30 -14.26 2.08
C VAL A 200 4.38 -13.32 3.29
N ARG A 201 3.67 -12.19 3.27
CA ARG A 201 3.72 -11.23 4.39
C ARG A 201 3.13 -11.77 5.68
N ALA A 202 2.08 -12.59 5.59
CA ALA A 202 1.53 -13.25 6.77
C ALA A 202 2.57 -14.19 7.40
N GLN A 203 3.29 -14.95 6.58
CA GLN A 203 4.37 -15.81 7.04
C GLN A 203 5.53 -15.01 7.64
N ASP A 204 5.96 -13.92 6.99
CA ASP A 204 7.00 -13.03 7.50
C ASP A 204 6.69 -12.52 8.91
N ILE A 205 5.43 -12.10 9.15
CA ILE A 205 4.99 -11.67 10.48
C ILE A 205 4.98 -12.83 11.50
N VAL A 206 4.54 -14.02 11.10
CA VAL A 206 4.55 -15.20 11.97
C VAL A 206 5.98 -15.57 12.37
N ASP A 207 6.89 -15.57 11.41
CA ASP A 207 8.31 -15.85 11.63
C ASP A 207 8.94 -14.77 12.51
N TRP A 208 8.63 -13.49 12.27
CA TRP A 208 9.05 -12.39 13.13
C TRP A 208 8.56 -12.59 14.56
N ASN A 209 7.27 -12.86 14.77
CA ASN A 209 6.68 -13.00 16.11
C ASN A 209 7.31 -14.15 16.89
N THR A 210 7.62 -15.24 16.19
CA THR A 210 8.27 -16.42 16.77
C THR A 210 9.71 -16.11 17.19
N ASN A 211 10.43 -15.29 16.43
CA ASN A 211 11.83 -14.98 16.65
C ASN A 211 12.07 -13.65 17.40
N ARG A 212 11.01 -12.88 17.71
CA ARG A 212 11.10 -11.55 18.31
C ARG A 212 11.98 -11.51 19.55
N ALA A 213 11.75 -12.42 20.50
CA ALA A 213 12.51 -12.45 21.75
C ALA A 213 14.02 -12.67 21.53
N PHE A 214 14.38 -13.44 20.50
CA PHE A 214 15.77 -13.63 20.10
C PHE A 214 16.35 -12.35 19.51
N TYR A 215 15.63 -11.69 18.58
CA TYR A 215 16.09 -10.43 17.99
C TYR A 215 16.21 -9.30 19.03
N ASP A 216 15.28 -9.20 19.97
CA ASP A 216 15.33 -8.23 21.07
C ASP A 216 16.57 -8.46 21.96
N LYS A 217 16.93 -9.74 22.20
CA LYS A 217 18.15 -10.10 22.95
C LYS A 217 19.42 -9.70 22.19
N VAL A 218 19.52 -10.05 20.90
CA VAL A 218 20.67 -9.69 20.05
C VAL A 218 20.86 -8.18 20.01
N LEU A 219 19.76 -7.41 19.86
CA LEU A 219 19.82 -5.95 19.86
C LEU A 219 20.23 -5.37 21.21
N ALA A 220 19.78 -5.96 22.32
CA ALA A 220 20.15 -5.53 23.67
C ALA A 220 21.64 -5.79 23.97
N GLU A 221 22.15 -6.95 23.61
CA GLU A 221 23.56 -7.32 23.76
C GLU A 221 24.45 -6.37 22.95
N ALA A 222 24.18 -6.20 21.66
CA ALA A 222 24.92 -5.29 20.78
C ALA A 222 24.91 -3.83 21.28
N ARG A 223 23.81 -3.37 21.90
CA ARG A 223 23.74 -2.04 22.51
C ARG A 223 24.56 -1.92 23.78
N SER A 224 24.73 -3.01 24.52
CA SER A 224 25.43 -3.01 25.80
C SER A 224 26.95 -3.00 25.65
N ASP A 225 27.47 -3.68 24.62
CA ASP A 225 28.91 -3.89 24.41
C ASP A 225 29.45 -3.26 23.11
N GLY A 226 28.58 -2.70 22.28
CA GLY A 226 28.93 -2.09 21.00
C GLY A 226 29.15 -3.09 19.86
N SER A 227 28.80 -4.37 20.03
CA SER A 227 29.03 -5.47 19.06
C SER A 227 28.05 -5.48 17.87
N TYR A 228 27.73 -4.31 17.32
CA TYR A 228 26.74 -4.16 16.26
C TYR A 228 27.12 -4.92 14.98
N ALA A 229 28.41 -4.92 14.61
CA ALA A 229 28.93 -5.61 13.43
C ALA A 229 28.83 -7.13 13.58
N GLU A 230 29.22 -7.65 14.74
CA GLU A 230 29.17 -9.06 15.09
C GLU A 230 27.73 -9.56 15.12
N ALA A 231 26.82 -8.79 15.71
CA ALA A 231 25.39 -9.08 15.71
C ALA A 231 24.83 -9.18 14.28
N ILE A 232 25.15 -8.22 13.41
CA ILE A 232 24.70 -8.25 12.00
C ILE A 232 25.27 -9.46 11.26
N ASN A 233 26.57 -9.76 11.42
CA ASN A 233 27.22 -10.91 10.80
C ASN A 233 26.63 -12.25 11.28
N TYR A 234 26.35 -12.37 12.58
CA TYR A 234 25.71 -13.55 13.16
C TYR A 234 24.32 -13.79 12.57
N LEU A 235 23.49 -12.75 12.47
CA LEU A 235 22.17 -12.86 11.84
C LEU A 235 22.27 -13.34 10.38
N PHE A 236 23.22 -12.81 9.61
CA PHE A 236 23.45 -13.26 8.23
C PHE A 236 23.92 -14.72 8.15
N ALA A 237 24.83 -15.14 9.03
CA ALA A 237 25.35 -16.51 9.06
C ALA A 237 24.25 -17.54 9.36
N GLU A 238 23.30 -17.18 10.23
CA GLU A 238 22.13 -17.98 10.56
C GLU A 238 21.03 -17.92 9.48
N GLY A 239 21.26 -17.22 8.37
CA GLY A 239 20.26 -17.01 7.31
C GLY A 239 19.10 -16.12 7.73
N ARG A 240 19.21 -15.42 8.88
CA ARG A 240 18.16 -14.57 9.46
C ARG A 240 18.27 -13.17 8.87
N ARG A 241 17.36 -12.87 7.94
CA ARG A 241 17.34 -11.60 7.18
C ARG A 241 16.22 -10.67 7.62
N ASP A 242 15.89 -10.67 8.91
CA ASP A 242 14.85 -9.79 9.44
C ASP A 242 15.24 -8.32 9.25
N GLN A 243 14.45 -7.61 8.45
CA GLN A 243 14.80 -6.29 7.98
C GLN A 243 14.68 -5.22 9.06
N GLU A 244 13.74 -5.41 10.00
CA GLU A 244 13.54 -4.47 11.09
C GLU A 244 14.71 -4.50 12.08
N THR A 245 15.14 -5.69 12.49
CA THR A 245 16.26 -5.87 13.42
C THR A 245 17.58 -5.45 12.79
N LEU A 246 17.83 -5.83 11.54
CA LEU A 246 19.01 -5.38 10.80
C LEU A 246 19.02 -3.84 10.67
N GLY A 247 17.88 -3.23 10.35
CA GLY A 247 17.75 -1.76 10.31
C GLY A 247 18.03 -1.11 11.66
N LYS A 248 17.51 -1.66 12.76
CA LYS A 248 17.74 -1.17 14.13
C LYS A 248 19.21 -1.28 14.55
N LEU A 249 19.87 -2.40 14.24
CA LEU A 249 21.30 -2.61 14.52
C LEU A 249 22.17 -1.63 13.73
N LEU A 250 21.86 -1.42 12.44
CA LEU A 250 22.57 -0.46 11.59
C LEU A 250 22.39 0.99 12.06
N LEU A 251 21.17 1.38 12.47
CA LEU A 251 20.93 2.71 13.01
C LEU A 251 21.65 2.94 14.33
N ALA A 252 21.67 1.94 15.21
CA ALA A 252 22.29 2.06 16.53
C ALA A 252 23.83 2.05 16.45
N GLY A 253 24.40 1.22 15.56
CA GLY A 253 25.86 1.09 15.40
C GLY A 253 26.49 2.04 14.38
N GLY A 254 25.70 2.77 13.59
CA GLY A 254 26.21 3.64 12.53
C GLY A 254 27.14 2.90 11.54
N LEU A 255 28.19 3.58 11.06
CA LEU A 255 29.19 2.96 10.17
C LEU A 255 30.02 1.88 10.88
N GLU A 256 30.08 1.86 12.21
CA GLU A 256 30.80 0.82 12.95
C GLU A 256 30.07 -0.52 12.89
N GLY A 257 28.74 -0.52 12.86
CA GLY A 257 27.93 -1.71 12.59
C GLY A 257 28.16 -2.33 11.19
N LEU A 258 28.90 -1.65 10.31
CA LEU A 258 29.29 -2.15 8.99
C LEU A 258 30.73 -2.67 8.93
N ARG A 259 31.51 -2.55 10.01
CA ARG A 259 32.87 -3.10 10.05
C ARG A 259 32.79 -4.62 9.93
N GLY A 260 33.61 -5.23 9.07
CA GLY A 260 33.63 -6.68 8.85
C GLY A 260 32.53 -7.24 7.92
N ILE A 261 31.56 -6.43 7.47
CA ILE A 261 30.63 -6.84 6.40
C ILE A 261 31.34 -6.62 5.05
N GLU A 262 32.18 -7.58 4.64
CA GLU A 262 33.09 -7.43 3.49
C GLU A 262 32.44 -7.81 2.14
N ASN A 263 31.40 -8.64 2.14
CA ASN A 263 30.90 -9.31 0.93
C ASN A 263 29.42 -9.04 0.60
N GLN A 264 28.79 -8.04 1.22
CA GLN A 264 27.39 -7.71 0.94
C GLN A 264 27.26 -6.39 0.18
N PRO A 265 26.50 -6.34 -0.93
CA PRO A 265 26.18 -5.08 -1.58
C PRO A 265 25.36 -4.20 -0.65
N LEU A 266 25.99 -3.16 -0.06
CA LEU A 266 25.36 -2.20 0.84
C LEU A 266 24.12 -1.52 0.21
N TRP A 267 24.10 -1.41 -1.13
CA TRP A 267 22.95 -0.91 -1.88
C TRP A 267 21.72 -1.81 -1.78
N SER A 268 21.90 -3.14 -1.70
CA SER A 268 20.79 -4.09 -1.53
C SER A 268 20.21 -3.98 -0.12
N MET A 269 21.05 -3.76 0.89
CA MET A 269 20.61 -3.54 2.29
C MET A 269 19.79 -2.24 2.44
N ALA A 270 20.13 -1.20 1.69
CA ALA A 270 19.37 0.05 1.66
C ALA A 270 18.01 -0.03 0.93
N GLY A 271 17.77 -1.11 0.18
CA GLY A 271 16.50 -1.38 -0.51
C GLY A 271 15.49 -2.12 0.37
N TRP A 272 15.90 -2.60 1.55
CA TRP A 272 15.07 -3.48 2.37
C TRP A 272 14.20 -2.76 3.41
N SER A 273 14.28 -1.43 3.52
CA SER A 273 13.45 -0.62 4.41
C SER A 273 12.26 0.01 3.68
N TRP A 274 11.04 -0.35 4.07
CA TRP A 274 9.80 0.08 3.40
C TRP A 274 9.33 1.50 3.74
N ASP A 275 10.02 2.24 4.61
CA ASP A 275 9.64 3.61 4.94
C ASP A 275 10.83 4.55 4.98
N GLY A 276 10.64 5.78 4.50
CA GLY A 276 11.66 6.82 4.31
C GLY A 276 12.41 7.27 5.58
N GLN A 277 12.22 6.60 6.71
CA GLN A 277 12.96 6.76 7.97
C GLN A 277 14.47 6.52 7.82
N TYR A 278 14.91 5.87 6.75
CA TYR A 278 16.32 5.52 6.51
C TYR A 278 16.96 6.32 5.36
N SER A 279 16.33 7.40 4.89
CA SER A 279 16.86 8.22 3.78
C SER A 279 18.26 8.77 4.05
N ALA A 280 18.53 9.22 5.28
CA ALA A 280 19.87 9.66 5.71
C ALA A 280 20.88 8.49 5.79
N LEU A 281 20.46 7.34 6.33
CA LEU A 281 21.29 6.13 6.39
C LEU A 281 21.62 5.60 4.98
N LYS A 282 20.66 5.62 4.05
CA LYS A 282 20.85 5.22 2.65
C LYS A 282 21.90 6.07 1.94
N GLN A 283 21.92 7.38 2.18
CA GLN A 283 22.96 8.26 1.65
C GLN A 283 24.34 7.92 2.22
N GLN A 284 24.42 7.68 3.53
CA GLN A 284 25.67 7.28 4.20
C GLN A 284 26.18 5.92 3.69
N LEU A 285 25.30 4.92 3.59
CA LEU A 285 25.61 3.59 3.04
C LEU A 285 26.08 3.66 1.58
N THR A 286 25.44 4.51 0.77
CA THR A 286 25.81 4.71 -0.63
C THR A 286 27.19 5.37 -0.74
N ALA A 287 27.47 6.37 0.10
CA ALA A 287 28.78 7.03 0.15
C ALA A 287 29.89 6.07 0.59
N GLU A 288 29.63 5.27 1.63
CA GLU A 288 30.56 4.26 2.15
C GLU A 288 30.83 3.14 1.13
N SER A 289 29.81 2.67 0.41
CA SER A 289 29.97 1.70 -0.69
C SER A 289 30.91 2.23 -1.77
N ARG A 290 30.73 3.49 -2.19
CA ARG A 290 31.61 4.14 -3.18
C ARG A 290 33.03 4.31 -2.65
N ARG A 291 33.20 4.63 -1.37
CA ARG A 291 34.52 4.73 -0.73
C ARG A 291 35.25 3.40 -0.78
N ARG A 292 34.61 2.30 -0.37
CA ARG A 292 35.20 0.95 -0.40
C ARG A 292 35.54 0.49 -1.82
N GLU A 293 34.68 0.78 -2.80
CA GLU A 293 34.98 0.53 -4.22
C GLU A 293 36.21 1.32 -4.68
N ALA A 294 36.32 2.60 -4.31
CA ALA A 294 37.47 3.44 -4.63
C ALA A 294 38.76 2.92 -3.96
N GLU A 295 38.70 2.49 -2.71
CA GLU A 295 39.82 1.88 -1.97
C GLU A 295 40.25 0.55 -2.58
N GLY A 296 39.31 -0.32 -2.93
CA GLY A 296 39.60 -1.57 -3.64
C GLY A 296 40.26 -1.33 -5.00
N ASN A 297 39.78 -0.34 -5.75
CA ASN A 297 40.36 0.06 -7.03
C ASN A 297 41.76 0.70 -6.86
N ALA A 298 41.97 1.49 -5.82
CA ALA A 298 43.27 2.07 -5.49
C ALA A 298 44.28 0.98 -5.09
N GLN A 299 43.87 0.02 -4.27
CA GLN A 299 44.71 -1.12 -3.88
C GLN A 299 45.03 -2.02 -5.08
N ALA A 300 44.08 -2.25 -5.99
CA ALA A 300 44.31 -2.97 -7.23
C ALA A 300 45.31 -2.24 -8.14
N ALA A 301 45.22 -0.90 -8.23
CA ALA A 301 46.17 -0.07 -8.97
C ALA A 301 47.58 -0.09 -8.34
N GLU A 302 47.68 -0.03 -7.02
CA GLU A 302 48.93 -0.16 -6.24
C GLU A 302 49.59 -1.52 -6.52
N ASN A 303 48.82 -2.60 -6.42
CA ASN A 303 49.29 -3.96 -6.71
C ASN A 303 49.75 -4.09 -8.17
N LEU A 304 49.03 -3.49 -9.12
CA LEU A 304 49.42 -3.49 -10.53
C LEU A 304 50.72 -2.69 -10.77
N ARG A 305 50.93 -1.57 -10.08
CA ARG A 305 52.21 -0.83 -10.13
C ARG A 305 53.35 -1.68 -9.56
N ARG A 306 53.13 -2.36 -8.43
CA ARG A 306 54.10 -3.27 -7.81
C ARG A 306 54.47 -4.39 -8.77
N PHE A 307 53.49 -5.08 -9.34
CA PHE A 307 53.73 -6.15 -10.33
C PHE A 307 54.44 -5.64 -11.58
N ARG A 308 54.15 -4.43 -12.05
CA ARG A 308 54.87 -3.81 -13.18
C ARG A 308 56.31 -3.47 -12.83
N ALA A 309 56.57 -2.98 -11.62
CA ALA A 309 57.91 -2.69 -11.14
C ALA A 309 58.74 -3.98 -10.95
N GLU A 310 58.15 -5.03 -10.37
CA GLU A 310 58.75 -6.36 -10.27
C GLU A 310 59.03 -6.97 -11.66
N ALA A 311 58.09 -6.85 -12.60
CA ALA A 311 58.26 -7.31 -13.99
C ALA A 311 59.26 -6.47 -14.81
N ALA A 312 59.50 -5.21 -14.43
CA ALA A 312 60.53 -4.36 -15.01
C ALA A 312 61.92 -4.68 -14.43
N ALA A 313 61.99 -4.93 -13.12
CA ALA A 313 63.21 -5.39 -12.45
C ALA A 313 63.63 -6.80 -12.92
N GLY A 314 62.67 -7.71 -13.15
CA GLY A 314 62.94 -9.02 -13.74
C GLY A 314 63.41 -8.95 -15.20
N ARG A 315 62.90 -7.99 -15.99
CA ARG A 315 63.33 -7.75 -17.38
C ARG A 315 64.74 -7.16 -17.50
N ALA A 316 65.27 -6.54 -16.45
CA ALA A 316 66.65 -6.08 -16.44
C ALA A 316 67.68 -7.22 -16.35
N ASN A 317 67.26 -8.44 -15.94
CA ASN A 317 68.16 -9.57 -15.69
C ASN A 317 67.94 -10.80 -16.61
N THR A 318 67.00 -10.77 -17.54
CA THR A 318 66.82 -11.85 -18.52
C THR A 318 66.48 -11.25 -19.88
N GLY A 319 67.25 -11.64 -20.91
CA GLY A 319 67.02 -11.28 -22.31
C GLY A 319 65.61 -11.69 -22.82
N PRO A 320 65.26 -11.33 -24.07
CA PRO A 320 63.87 -11.33 -24.52
C PRO A 320 63.28 -12.75 -24.56
N VAL A 321 62.27 -12.98 -23.72
CA VAL A 321 61.38 -14.15 -23.81
C VAL A 321 60.00 -13.65 -24.20
N THR A 322 59.52 -14.06 -25.37
CA THR A 322 58.12 -13.89 -25.78
C THR A 322 57.35 -15.18 -25.50
N PRO A 323 56.51 -15.24 -24.46
CA PRO A 323 55.59 -16.36 -24.32
C PRO A 323 54.35 -16.09 -25.18
N LYS A 324 54.12 -16.93 -26.20
CA LYS A 324 52.81 -17.01 -26.87
C LYS A 324 51.84 -17.72 -25.92
N ILE A 325 50.99 -16.96 -25.24
CA ILE A 325 49.90 -17.52 -24.44
C ILE A 325 48.63 -17.50 -25.30
N LYS A 326 48.09 -18.68 -25.60
CA LYS A 326 46.72 -18.82 -26.12
C LYS A 326 45.75 -18.73 -24.94
N ILE A 327 44.73 -17.88 -25.07
CA ILE A 327 43.73 -17.67 -24.03
C ILE A 327 42.42 -18.26 -24.52
N GLU A 328 41.98 -19.38 -23.94
CA GLU A 328 40.60 -19.84 -24.09
C GLU A 328 39.70 -19.14 -23.08
N ARG A 329 38.66 -18.45 -23.57
CA ARG A 329 37.61 -17.89 -22.70
C ARG A 329 36.41 -18.83 -22.71
N CYS A 330 36.03 -19.30 -21.53
CA CYS A 330 34.86 -20.14 -21.33
C CYS A 330 33.82 -19.41 -20.47
N TYR A 331 32.56 -19.48 -20.87
CA TYR A 331 31.43 -18.96 -20.09
C TYR A 331 30.48 -20.10 -19.71
N GLN A 332 29.85 -19.96 -18.54
CA GLN A 332 28.86 -20.89 -18.02
C GLN A 332 27.55 -20.13 -17.85
N MET A 333 26.54 -20.47 -18.65
CA MET A 333 25.25 -19.79 -18.63
C MET A 333 24.32 -20.40 -17.55
N PRO A 334 23.59 -19.58 -16.77
CA PRO A 334 22.57 -20.08 -15.85
C PRO A 334 21.37 -20.68 -16.61
N SER A 335 20.79 -21.76 -16.08
CA SER A 335 19.68 -22.51 -16.67
C SER A 335 18.32 -21.79 -16.66
N SER A 336 18.25 -20.54 -16.18
CA SER A 336 17.00 -19.78 -16.03
C SER A 336 16.47 -19.13 -17.32
N MET A 337 17.08 -19.40 -18.49
CA MET A 337 16.68 -18.84 -19.79
C MET A 337 16.33 -19.90 -20.86
N GLY A 338 15.99 -21.13 -20.46
CA GLY A 338 15.41 -22.12 -21.39
C GLY A 338 16.35 -22.75 -22.42
N PHE A 339 17.67 -22.56 -22.30
CA PHE A 339 18.68 -23.27 -23.11
C PHE A 339 19.29 -24.45 -22.32
N PRO A 340 19.71 -25.55 -22.98
CA PRO A 340 20.35 -26.67 -22.29
C PRO A 340 21.68 -26.21 -21.67
N GLY A 341 21.80 -26.34 -20.36
CA GLY A 341 22.99 -25.90 -19.61
C GLY A 341 24.26 -26.62 -20.08
N GLY A 342 25.28 -25.84 -20.44
CA GLY A 342 26.58 -26.34 -20.90
C GLY A 342 27.66 -25.25 -20.89
N ARG A 343 28.93 -25.66 -20.81
CA ARG A 343 30.10 -24.76 -20.80
C ARG A 343 30.54 -24.51 -22.24
N TYR A 344 30.52 -23.26 -22.69
CA TYR A 344 30.88 -22.89 -24.06
C TYR A 344 32.17 -22.06 -24.05
N CYS A 345 33.15 -22.49 -24.84
CA CYS A 345 34.48 -21.88 -24.91
C CYS A 345 34.79 -21.46 -26.35
N SER A 346 35.32 -20.24 -26.54
CA SER A 346 35.92 -19.84 -27.82
C SER A 346 37.44 -19.76 -27.69
N LYS A 347 38.11 -20.12 -28.79
CA LYS A 347 39.57 -20.04 -28.94
C LYS A 347 39.91 -18.78 -29.73
N ASP A 348 40.72 -17.90 -29.13
CA ASP A 348 41.51 -16.88 -29.85
C ASP A 348 43.00 -17.27 -29.86
#